data_AF-Q21TP9-F1
#
_entry.id   AF-Q21TP9-F1
#
_cell.length_a   1.000
_cell.length_b   1.000
_cell.length_c   1.000
_cell.angle_alpha   90.00
_cell.angle_beta   90.00
_cell.angle_gamma   90.00
#
_symmetry.space_group_name_H-M   'P 1'
#
loop_
_entity.id
_entity.type
_entity.pdbx_description
1 polymer ?
#
loop_
_entity_poly.entity_id
_entity_poly.type
_entity_poly.pdbx_seq_one_letter_code
_entity_poly.pdbx_strand_id
1 'polypeptide(L)'
;MRKNRPELINRNLLENIMRDLSPRDLELVALGAAMGSNCPPCMEYHIPQSRKAGLSDAEIHAAILHADKIRQVPARKTLQTALAMLPAVALEAGSAEPVPACGCAQDDNAPSAAASSRAQPAGGMAAMMSKMMASCGTLAPSACHAHPSGEEDAGKPAANAAGACC
;
A
#
# COMPACT_ATOMS: atom_id res chain seq x y z
N MET A 1 12.06 18.66 32.94
CA MET A 1 13.24 18.94 32.08
C MET A 1 12.77 19.19 30.65
N ARG A 2 12.73 20.45 30.19
CA ARG A 2 12.48 20.85 28.79
C ARG A 2 13.58 21.82 28.36
N LYS A 3 14.80 21.32 28.21
CA LYS A 3 15.93 22.10 27.67
C LYS A 3 16.35 21.41 26.38
N ASN A 4 15.74 21.83 25.29
CA ASN A 4 16.09 21.62 23.89
C ASN A 4 14.87 22.06 23.06
N ARG A 5 14.61 23.38 23.03
CA ARG A 5 13.69 23.94 22.04
C ARG A 5 14.53 24.05 20.76
N PRO A 6 14.26 23.28 19.70
CA PRO A 6 14.99 23.44 18.44
C PRO A 6 14.80 24.87 17.95
N GLU A 7 15.89 25.44 17.43
CA GLU A 7 15.91 26.69 16.67
C GLU A 7 14.68 26.73 15.74
N LEU A 8 13.89 27.81 15.86
CA LEU A 8 12.70 28.01 15.05
C LEU A 8 13.14 28.13 13.58
N ILE A 9 13.04 27.03 12.84
CA ILE A 9 13.30 27.01 11.40
C ILE A 9 12.48 28.14 10.77
N ASN A 10 13.15 29.03 10.04
CA ASN A 10 12.52 30.16 9.37
C ASN A 10 11.43 29.64 8.42
N ARG A 11 10.18 30.08 8.60
CA ARG A 11 9.05 29.70 7.74
C ARG A 11 9.34 29.90 6.25
N ASN A 12 10.04 30.98 5.91
CA ASN A 12 10.38 31.29 4.52
C ASN A 12 11.34 30.25 3.92
N LEU A 13 12.21 29.64 4.73
CA LEU A 13 13.10 28.57 4.28
C LEU A 13 12.30 27.31 3.94
N LEU A 14 11.33 26.93 4.78
CA LEU A 14 10.47 25.78 4.51
C LEU A 14 9.59 25.97 3.27
N GLU A 15 9.04 27.18 3.09
CA GLU A 15 8.29 27.50 1.87
C GLU A 15 9.15 27.40 0.61
N ASN A 16 10.38 27.90 0.66
CA ASN A 16 11.29 27.81 -0.49
C ASN A 16 11.68 26.36 -0.81
N ILE A 17 11.95 25.53 0.21
CA ILE A 17 12.23 24.10 0.01
C ILE A 17 11.04 23.39 -0.66
N MET A 18 9.81 23.70 -0.25
CA MET A 18 8.64 23.11 -0.90
C MET A 18 8.41 23.63 -2.34
N ARG A 19 8.85 24.85 -2.66
CA ARG A 19 8.80 25.41 -4.03
C ARG A 19 9.82 24.75 -4.98
N ASP A 20 10.89 24.18 -4.45
CA ASP A 20 11.94 23.53 -5.24
C ASP A 20 11.60 22.07 -5.61
N LEU A 21 10.52 21.50 -5.04
CA LEU A 21 10.03 20.18 -5.39
C LEU A 21 9.42 20.17 -6.80
N SER A 22 9.71 19.13 -7.57
CA SER A 22 9.08 18.96 -8.87
C SER A 22 7.58 18.65 -8.72
N PRO A 23 6.75 18.87 -9.75
CA PRO A 23 5.34 18.45 -9.73
C PRO A 23 5.18 16.96 -9.40
N ARG A 24 6.12 16.12 -9.84
CA ARG A 24 6.16 14.68 -9.53
C ARG A 24 6.36 14.42 -8.04
N ASP A 25 7.26 15.17 -7.40
CA ASP A 25 7.55 15.04 -5.97
C ASP A 25 6.38 15.54 -5.12
N LEU A 26 5.76 16.65 -5.52
CA LEU A 26 4.58 17.20 -4.85
C LEU A 26 3.41 16.22 -4.87
N GLU A 27 3.16 15.56 -6.00
CA GLU A 27 2.10 14.55 -6.08
C GLU A 27 2.40 13.29 -5.25
N LEU A 28 3.67 12.86 -5.16
CA LEU A 28 4.06 11.78 -4.23
C LEU A 28 3.79 12.16 -2.76
N VAL A 29 4.13 13.39 -2.37
CA VAL A 29 3.83 13.92 -1.03
C VAL A 29 2.32 13.97 -0.81
N ALA A 30 1.55 14.41 -1.79
CA ALA A 30 0.09 14.51 -1.72
C ALA A 30 -0.58 13.12 -1.57
N LEU A 31 -0.14 12.11 -2.32
CA LEU A 31 -0.61 10.73 -2.15
C LEU A 31 -0.34 10.22 -0.73
N GLY A 32 0.85 10.47 -0.19
CA GLY A 32 1.20 10.12 1.19
C GLY A 32 0.32 10.82 2.22
N ALA A 33 0.09 12.12 2.06
CA ALA A 33 -0.75 12.91 2.96
C ALA A 33 -2.23 12.50 2.89
N ALA A 34 -2.77 12.27 1.69
CA ALA A 34 -4.13 11.79 1.46
C ALA A 34 -4.37 10.43 2.14
N MET A 35 -3.42 9.50 1.98
CA MET A 35 -3.50 8.19 2.63
C MET A 35 -3.36 8.31 4.15
N GLY A 36 -2.37 9.06 4.65
CA GLY A 36 -2.14 9.24 6.07
C GLY A 36 -3.30 9.91 6.82
N SER A 37 -4.03 10.81 6.14
CA SER A 37 -5.21 11.50 6.68
C SER A 37 -6.52 10.74 6.51
N ASN A 38 -6.52 9.59 5.83
CA ASN A 38 -7.73 8.85 5.45
C ASN A 38 -8.74 9.72 4.65
N CYS A 39 -8.28 10.41 3.60
CA CYS A 39 -9.12 11.28 2.77
C CYS A 39 -9.43 10.66 1.39
N PRO A 40 -10.54 9.91 1.22
CA PRO A 40 -10.96 9.39 -0.09
C PRO A 40 -11.06 10.43 -1.22
N PRO A 41 -11.70 11.61 -1.04
CA PRO A 41 -11.77 12.58 -2.14
C PRO A 41 -10.39 13.13 -2.54
N CYS A 42 -9.44 13.19 -1.59
CA CYS A 42 -8.06 13.56 -1.90
C CYS A 42 -7.39 12.48 -2.77
N MET A 43 -7.63 11.19 -2.50
CA MET A 43 -7.10 10.08 -3.32
C MET A 43 -7.67 10.12 -4.74
N GLU A 44 -8.98 10.35 -4.87
CA GLU A 44 -9.66 10.49 -6.17
C GLU A 44 -9.09 11.64 -7.00
N TYR A 45 -8.71 12.75 -6.35
CA TYR A 45 -8.10 13.90 -7.01
C TYR A 45 -6.63 13.66 -7.40
N HIS A 46 -5.81 13.18 -6.47
CA HIS A 46 -4.36 13.11 -6.64
C HIS A 46 -3.88 11.94 -7.50
N ILE A 47 -4.63 10.83 -7.61
CA ILE A 47 -4.24 9.73 -8.52
C ILE A 47 -4.18 10.20 -9.99
N PRO A 48 -5.21 10.87 -10.55
CA PRO A 48 -5.12 11.47 -11.88
C PRO A 48 -4.03 12.55 -12.01
N GLN A 49 -3.84 13.41 -10.99
CA GLN A 49 -2.79 14.44 -11.07
C GLN A 49 -1.38 13.84 -11.07
N SER A 50 -1.16 12.79 -10.28
CA SER A 50 0.09 12.03 -10.25
C SER A 50 0.48 11.51 -11.64
N ARG A 51 -0.48 10.96 -12.38
CA ARG A 51 -0.28 10.51 -13.77
C ARG A 51 0.11 11.67 -14.68
N LYS A 52 -0.55 12.83 -14.55
CA LYS A 52 -0.22 14.04 -15.33
C LYS A 52 1.17 14.58 -14.98
N ALA A 53 1.61 14.42 -13.74
CA ALA A 53 2.97 14.73 -13.29
C ALA A 53 4.01 13.67 -13.74
N GLY A 54 3.57 12.65 -14.48
CA GLY A 54 4.41 11.65 -15.12
C GLY A 54 4.63 10.36 -14.31
N LEU A 55 4.01 10.22 -13.14
CA LEU A 55 4.15 8.99 -12.34
C LEU A 55 3.50 7.81 -13.09
N SER A 56 4.21 6.68 -13.10
CA SER A 56 3.64 5.41 -13.54
C SER A 56 2.67 4.86 -12.50
N ASP A 57 1.72 4.03 -12.93
CA ASP A 57 0.80 3.34 -12.02
C ASP A 57 1.57 2.47 -11.00
N ALA A 58 2.73 1.92 -11.37
CA ALA A 58 3.58 1.15 -10.46
C ALA A 58 4.15 2.01 -9.32
N GLU A 59 4.60 3.23 -9.62
CA GLU A 59 5.10 4.17 -8.60
C GLU A 59 3.96 4.68 -7.71
N ILE A 60 2.80 5.00 -8.29
CA ILE A 60 1.61 5.41 -7.54
C ILE A 60 1.21 4.29 -6.57
N HIS A 61 1.15 3.05 -7.05
CA HIS A 61 0.83 1.88 -6.22
C HIS A 61 1.86 1.68 -5.11
N ALA A 62 3.15 1.77 -5.42
CA ALA A 62 4.22 1.65 -4.43
C ALA A 62 4.13 2.74 -3.34
N ALA A 63 3.87 3.99 -3.72
CA ALA A 63 3.70 5.11 -2.79
C ALA A 63 2.51 4.89 -1.85
N ILE A 64 1.36 4.47 -2.41
CA ILE A 64 0.14 4.19 -1.64
C ILE A 64 0.38 3.04 -0.64
N LEU A 65 0.96 1.93 -1.08
CA LEU A 65 1.27 0.80 -0.21
C LEU A 65 2.27 1.17 0.89
N HIS A 66 3.24 2.02 0.58
CA HIS A 66 4.20 2.50 1.58
C HIS A 66 3.51 3.39 2.62
N ALA A 67 2.67 4.32 2.18
CA ALA A 67 1.91 5.20 3.06
C ALA A 67 0.90 4.42 3.94
N ASP A 68 0.22 3.41 3.39
CA ASP A 68 -0.67 2.56 4.18
C ASP A 68 0.07 1.82 5.29
N LYS A 69 1.25 1.25 5.03
CA LYS A 69 2.07 0.61 6.06
C LYS A 69 2.34 1.52 7.26
N ILE A 70 2.63 2.80 6.99
CA ILE A 70 2.83 3.82 8.04
C ILE A 70 1.53 4.07 8.79
N ARG A 71 0.42 4.30 8.06
CA ARG A 71 -0.92 4.56 8.59
C ARG A 71 -1.44 3.46 9.51
N GLN A 72 -1.11 2.19 9.22
CA GLN A 72 -1.54 1.05 10.03
C GLN A 72 -0.83 0.97 11.39
N VAL A 73 0.34 1.59 11.58
CA VAL A 73 1.05 1.56 12.87
C VAL A 73 0.28 2.28 13.97
N PRO A 74 -0.07 3.58 13.84
CA PRO A 74 -0.85 4.28 14.86
C PRO A 74 -2.25 3.68 15.01
N ALA A 75 -2.90 3.27 13.92
CA ALA A 75 -4.23 2.63 13.99
C ALA A 75 -4.23 1.39 14.91
N ARG A 76 -3.25 0.48 14.72
CA ARG A 76 -3.10 -0.71 15.57
C ARG A 76 -2.77 -0.37 17.01
N LYS A 77 -1.86 0.59 17.25
CA LYS A 77 -1.50 1.01 18.62
C LYS A 77 -2.66 1.64 19.36
N THR A 78 -3.45 2.49 18.70
CA THR A 78 -4.64 3.11 19.28
C THR A 78 -5.66 2.04 19.66
N LEU A 79 -5.93 1.07 18.77
CA LEU A 79 -6.83 -0.04 19.07
C LEU A 79 -6.32 -0.89 20.24
N GLN A 80 -5.05 -1.27 20.24
CA GLN A 80 -4.45 -2.04 21.33
C GLN A 80 -4.57 -1.31 22.67
N THR A 81 -4.30 0.00 22.69
CA THR A 81 -4.41 0.83 23.88
C THR A 81 -5.86 0.88 24.38
N ALA A 82 -6.82 1.07 23.48
CA ALA A 82 -8.24 1.09 23.82
C ALA A 82 -8.70 -0.25 24.42
N LEU A 83 -8.33 -1.37 23.80
CA LEU A 83 -8.70 -2.71 24.27
C LEU A 83 -8.07 -3.05 25.64
N ALA A 84 -6.84 -2.61 25.90
CA ALA A 84 -6.17 -2.84 27.18
C ALA A 84 -6.82 -2.09 28.36
N MET A 85 -7.62 -1.05 28.09
CA MET A 85 -8.35 -0.29 29.12
C MET A 85 -9.73 -0.89 29.45
N LEU A 86 -10.22 -1.81 28.63
CA LEU A 86 -11.49 -2.48 28.85
C LEU A 86 -11.26 -3.77 29.65
N PRO A 87 -12.22 -4.17 30.51
CA PRO A 87 -12.18 -5.51 31.09
C PRO A 87 -12.15 -6.55 29.97
N ALA A 88 -11.43 -7.65 30.19
CA ALA A 88 -11.45 -8.76 29.25
C ALA A 88 -12.89 -9.23 29.07
N VAL A 89 -13.44 -9.00 27.88
CA VAL A 89 -14.71 -9.60 27.51
C VAL A 89 -14.40 -11.06 27.24
N ALA A 90 -14.74 -11.93 28.19
CA ALA A 90 -14.87 -13.34 27.89
C ALA A 90 -15.96 -13.45 26.82
N LEU A 91 -15.54 -13.57 25.56
CA LEU A 91 -16.40 -14.10 24.53
C LEU A 91 -16.59 -15.57 24.89
N GLU A 92 -17.51 -15.81 25.81
CA GLU A 92 -18.03 -17.13 26.10
C GLU A 92 -18.49 -17.68 24.75
N ALA A 93 -17.77 -18.69 24.25
CA ALA A 93 -18.28 -19.56 23.21
C ALA A 93 -19.43 -20.36 23.84
N GLY A 94 -20.57 -19.69 23.99
CA GLY A 94 -21.80 -20.26 24.50
C GLY A 94 -22.24 -21.36 23.56
N SER A 95 -22.19 -22.58 24.07
CA SER A 95 -23.00 -23.71 23.62
C SER A 95 -24.41 -23.24 23.26
N ALA A 96 -24.91 -23.72 22.12
CA ALA A 96 -26.28 -23.52 21.70
C ALA A 96 -27.24 -24.03 22.77
N GLU A 97 -27.93 -23.11 23.44
CA GLU A 97 -29.16 -23.37 24.18
C GLU A 97 -30.29 -22.52 23.57
N PRO A 98 -31.53 -23.04 23.47
CA PRO A 98 -32.55 -22.48 22.59
C PRO A 98 -33.18 -21.22 23.21
N VAL A 99 -33.14 -20.11 22.47
CA VAL A 99 -33.86 -18.88 22.83
C VAL A 99 -35.36 -19.08 22.59
N PRO A 100 -36.27 -18.67 23.51
CA PRO A 100 -37.70 -18.69 23.23
C PRO A 100 -38.01 -17.69 22.12
N ALA A 101 -38.56 -18.20 21.01
CA ALA A 101 -38.97 -17.41 19.86
C ALA A 101 -40.09 -16.42 20.25
N CYS A 102 -39.81 -15.11 20.15
CA CYS A 102 -40.86 -14.12 20.01
C CYS A 102 -41.36 -14.20 18.56
N GLY A 103 -42.59 -14.70 18.41
CA GLY A 103 -43.18 -15.08 17.12
C GLY A 103 -43.29 -13.91 16.13
N CYS A 104 -42.75 -14.14 14.94
CA CYS A 104 -43.21 -13.54 13.69
C CYS A 104 -43.35 -14.70 12.70
N ALA A 105 -44.52 -14.76 12.06
CA ALA A 105 -45.08 -15.92 11.38
C ALA A 105 -44.18 -16.58 10.33
N GLN A 106 -44.31 -17.90 10.22
CA GLN A 106 -43.84 -18.71 9.09
C GLN A 106 -44.83 -18.54 7.93
N ASP A 107 -44.33 -18.15 6.77
CA ASP A 107 -44.97 -18.44 5.49
C ASP A 107 -44.08 -19.44 4.75
N ASP A 108 -44.60 -20.66 4.61
CA ASP A 108 -44.02 -21.72 3.80
C ASP A 108 -44.20 -21.40 2.31
N ASN A 109 -43.08 -21.19 1.59
CA ASN A 109 -42.98 -21.61 0.18
C ASN A 109 -41.51 -21.81 -0.23
N ALA A 110 -41.17 -23.04 -0.59
CA ALA A 110 -39.87 -23.47 -1.13
C ALA A 110 -39.75 -23.11 -2.65
N PRO A 111 -38.72 -23.52 -3.43
CA PRO A 111 -37.50 -24.27 -3.10
C PRO A 111 -36.21 -23.73 -3.76
N SER A 112 -35.03 -24.04 -3.21
CA SER A 112 -33.86 -24.28 -4.06
C SER A 112 -32.79 -25.13 -3.37
N ALA A 113 -32.75 -26.38 -3.83
CA ALA A 113 -31.58 -27.15 -4.21
C ALA A 113 -30.31 -27.17 -3.32
N ALA A 114 -30.00 -28.40 -2.92
CA ALA A 114 -28.68 -29.03 -2.93
C ALA A 114 -27.71 -28.66 -1.79
N ALA A 115 -27.67 -29.60 -0.85
CA ALA A 115 -26.59 -29.87 0.07
C ALA A 115 -25.19 -29.88 -0.58
N SER A 116 -24.22 -29.31 0.11
CA SER A 116 -22.87 -29.85 0.13
C SER A 116 -22.25 -29.65 1.52
N SER A 117 -22.60 -30.55 2.43
CA SER A 117 -21.84 -30.75 3.65
C SER A 117 -20.59 -31.57 3.31
N ARG A 118 -19.45 -30.89 3.20
CA ARG A 118 -18.16 -31.54 3.46
C ARG A 118 -17.35 -30.66 4.40
N ALA A 119 -17.47 -30.98 5.69
CA ALA A 119 -16.54 -30.53 6.72
C ALA A 119 -15.12 -30.90 6.29
N GLN A 120 -14.27 -29.91 6.07
CA GLN A 120 -12.83 -30.10 5.88
C GLN A 120 -12.17 -30.09 7.27
N PRO A 121 -11.35 -31.11 7.62
CA PRO A 121 -10.55 -31.04 8.83
C PRO A 121 -9.44 -30.01 8.67
N ALA A 122 -9.19 -29.25 9.75
CA ALA A 122 -8.13 -28.27 9.86
C ALA A 122 -6.74 -28.92 9.70
N GLY A 123 -6.22 -28.95 8.46
CA GLY A 123 -4.87 -29.40 8.14
C GLY A 123 -4.21 -28.65 6.98
N GLY A 124 -4.88 -27.65 6.40
CA GLY A 124 -4.48 -27.03 5.13
C GLY A 124 -3.18 -26.24 5.18
N MET A 125 -2.98 -25.36 6.17
CA MET A 125 -1.88 -24.37 6.12
C MET A 125 -0.47 -24.96 6.23
N ALA A 126 -0.29 -26.05 6.98
CA ALA A 126 1.01 -26.71 7.10
C ALA A 126 1.41 -27.45 5.82
N ALA A 127 0.45 -28.01 5.07
CA ALA A 127 0.73 -28.76 3.85
C ALA A 127 1.11 -27.86 2.65
N MET A 128 0.68 -26.59 2.65
CA MET A 128 0.99 -25.64 1.55
C MET A 128 2.43 -25.11 1.65
N MET A 129 2.90 -24.87 2.87
CA MET A 129 4.25 -24.32 3.15
C MET A 129 5.37 -25.32 2.84
N SER A 130 5.13 -26.63 2.99
CA SER A 130 6.13 -27.66 2.65
C SER A 130 6.29 -27.91 1.14
N LYS A 131 5.31 -27.51 0.30
CA LYS A 131 5.34 -27.77 -1.15
C LYS A 131 6.00 -26.64 -1.96
N MET A 132 6.12 -25.44 -1.40
CA MET A 132 6.74 -24.29 -2.07
C MET A 132 8.25 -24.16 -1.84
N MET A 133 8.79 -24.81 -0.80
CA MET A 133 10.23 -24.78 -0.48
C MET A 133 11.05 -25.89 -1.17
N ALA A 134 10.41 -26.80 -1.90
CA ALA A 134 11.08 -27.91 -2.59
C ALA A 134 11.31 -27.67 -4.10
N SER A 135 10.90 -26.52 -4.68
CA SER A 135 10.93 -26.31 -6.14
C SER A 135 11.81 -25.17 -6.67
N CYS A 136 12.71 -24.57 -5.87
CA CYS A 136 13.56 -23.50 -6.40
C CYS A 136 14.94 -23.42 -5.74
N GLY A 137 15.73 -24.48 -5.86
CA GLY A 137 17.05 -24.53 -5.26
C GLY A 137 18.06 -25.42 -5.98
N THR A 138 18.18 -25.32 -7.31
CA THR A 138 19.39 -25.75 -8.04
C THR A 138 19.37 -25.25 -9.49
N LEU A 139 20.04 -24.12 -9.79
CA LEU A 139 20.71 -23.92 -11.07
C LEU A 139 22.01 -23.13 -10.82
N ALA A 140 23.13 -23.80 -11.04
CA ALA A 140 24.49 -23.27 -11.03
C ALA A 140 24.77 -22.43 -12.28
N PRO A 141 25.82 -21.58 -12.30
CA PRO A 141 26.09 -20.66 -13.40
C PRO A 141 26.84 -21.36 -14.54
N SER A 142 26.41 -21.12 -15.78
CA SER A 142 27.15 -21.52 -16.99
C SER A 142 27.80 -20.30 -17.64
N ALA A 143 29.10 -20.39 -17.88
CA ALA A 143 29.95 -19.38 -18.48
C ALA A 143 30.01 -19.50 -20.03
N CYS A 144 30.68 -18.50 -20.65
CA CYS A 144 31.14 -18.34 -22.04
C CYS A 144 30.07 -17.92 -23.08
N HIS A 145 30.18 -16.79 -23.80
CA HIS A 145 31.28 -16.38 -24.68
C HIS A 145 31.47 -14.85 -24.76
N ALA A 146 32.73 -14.45 -24.98
CA ALA A 146 33.18 -13.10 -25.30
C ALA A 146 33.36 -12.91 -26.83
N HIS A 147 33.53 -11.64 -27.23
CA HIS A 147 34.25 -11.06 -28.39
C HIS A 147 33.42 -10.00 -29.19
N PRO A 148 34.03 -9.02 -29.89
CA PRO A 148 34.81 -7.91 -29.31
C PRO A 148 34.56 -6.52 -29.97
N SER A 149 35.06 -5.48 -29.30
CA SER A 149 35.56 -4.14 -29.72
C SER A 149 35.36 -3.55 -31.14
N GLY A 150 34.99 -2.26 -31.14
CA GLY A 150 35.42 -1.19 -32.07
C GLY A 150 34.85 0.15 -31.55
N GLU A 151 35.58 0.99 -30.82
CA GLU A 151 36.51 2.09 -31.21
C GLU A 151 35.86 3.31 -31.92
N GLU A 152 35.95 4.46 -31.22
CA GLU A 152 36.06 5.89 -31.61
C GLU A 152 35.02 6.52 -32.58
N ASP A 153 34.58 7.79 -32.47
CA ASP A 153 35.37 9.02 -32.31
C ASP A 153 34.49 10.22 -31.83
N ALA A 154 35.17 11.20 -31.25
CA ALA A 154 34.67 12.48 -30.74
C ALA A 154 34.47 13.52 -31.86
N GLY A 155 33.55 14.48 -31.69
CA GLY A 155 33.51 15.64 -32.60
C GLY A 155 32.35 16.63 -32.48
N LYS A 156 32.40 17.51 -31.45
CA LYS A 156 31.98 18.94 -31.36
C LYS A 156 30.66 19.51 -31.99
N PRO A 157 30.19 20.68 -31.48
CA PRO A 157 28.81 21.14 -31.63
C PRO A 157 28.56 22.03 -32.85
N ALA A 158 27.31 22.06 -33.31
CA ALA A 158 26.80 23.09 -34.21
C ALA A 158 25.88 24.06 -33.44
N ALA A 159 26.26 25.34 -33.45
CA ALA A 159 25.37 26.46 -33.23
C ALA A 159 24.72 26.85 -34.57
N ASN A 160 23.41 27.11 -34.60
CA ASN A 160 22.87 28.43 -34.97
C ASN A 160 21.33 28.50 -35.00
N ALA A 161 20.85 29.70 -34.66
CA ALA A 161 19.71 30.46 -35.23
C ALA A 161 18.30 29.84 -35.19
N ALA A 162 17.34 30.43 -34.46
CA ALA A 162 16.55 31.65 -34.75
C ALA A 162 15.22 31.37 -35.49
N GLY A 163 14.13 31.99 -35.01
CA GLY A 163 12.78 32.01 -35.61
C GLY A 163 11.80 31.11 -34.83
N ALA A 164 10.89 31.57 -33.97
CA ALA A 164 9.85 32.59 -34.13
C ALA A 164 8.96 32.37 -35.36
N CYS A 165 7.76 31.82 -35.13
CA CYS A 165 6.50 31.98 -35.87
C CYS A 165 5.40 31.32 -34.99
N CYS A 166 4.48 32.11 -34.44
CA CYS A 166 3.13 32.42 -34.97
C CYS A 166 2.11 31.31 -34.66
#